data_AF-A0A0F8Z8C0-F1
#
_entry.id   AF-A0A0F8Z8C0-F1
#
_cell.length_a   1.000
_cell.length_b   1.000
_cell.length_c   1.000
_cell.angle_alpha   90.00
_cell.angle_beta   90.00
_cell.angle_gamma   90.00
#
_symmetry.space_group_name_H-M   'P 1'
#
loop_
_entity.id
_entity.type
_entity.pdbx_description
1 polymer ?
#
loop_
_entity_poly.entity_id
_entity_poly.type
_entity_poly.pdbx_seq_one_letter_code
_entity_poly.pdbx_strand_id
1 'polypeptide(L)'
;SFTELKGILHDFLRNFFEEDMEIRFRPSFFPFTEPSAEVDVMGKDGKWLEVLGCGMVHPNVLKSVGIDPEKYTGFAFGMGVERLTMLRYGVNDLRAFFENDLKFLNQFR
;
A
#
# COMPACT_ATOMS: atom_id res chain seq x y z
N SER A 1 11.27 -12.44 -4.53
CA SER A 1 11.71 -12.58 -3.12
C SER A 1 11.09 -11.50 -2.25
N PHE A 2 11.09 -11.64 -0.93
CA PHE A 2 10.54 -10.60 -0.03
C PHE A 2 11.35 -9.30 -0.06
N THR A 3 12.64 -9.37 -0.36
CA THR A 3 13.50 -8.21 -0.56
C THR A 3 13.07 -7.39 -1.78
N GLU A 4 12.69 -8.04 -2.88
CA GLU A 4 12.16 -7.36 -4.07
C GLU A 4 10.84 -6.65 -3.78
N LEU A 5 9.93 -7.29 -3.02
CA LEU A 5 8.69 -6.67 -2.57
C LEU A 5 8.98 -5.38 -1.78
N LYS A 6 9.90 -5.44 -0.82
CA LYS A 6 10.29 -4.27 -0.03
C LYS A 6 10.88 -3.15 -0.89
N GLY A 7 11.77 -3.48 -1.81
CA GLY A 7 12.39 -2.51 -2.72
C GLY A 7 11.36 -1.82 -3.60
N ILE A 8 10.47 -2.59 -4.25
CA ILE A 8 9.44 -2.05 -5.13
C ILE A 8 8.48 -1.13 -4.37
N LEU A 9 8.05 -1.52 -3.17
CA LEU A 9 7.14 -0.69 -2.37
C LEU A 9 7.82 0.57 -1.83
N HIS A 10 9.09 0.47 -1.45
CA HIS A 10 9.89 1.62 -1.04
C HIS A 10 10.03 2.62 -2.18
N ASP A 11 10.42 2.16 -3.37
CA ASP A 11 10.56 3.00 -4.56
C ASP A 11 9.22 3.59 -4.99
N PHE A 12 8.13 2.81 -4.95
CA PHE A 12 6.79 3.30 -5.25
C PHE A 12 6.38 4.45 -4.32
N LEU A 13 6.49 4.27 -2.99
CA LEU A 13 6.09 5.28 -2.02
C LEU A 13 6.94 6.55 -2.14
N ARG A 14 8.25 6.40 -2.34
CA ARG A 14 9.16 7.54 -2.56
C ARG A 14 8.81 8.32 -3.81
N ASN A 15 8.50 7.64 -4.92
CA ASN A 15 8.09 8.30 -6.16
C ASN A 15 6.69 8.91 -6.05
N PHE A 16 5.75 8.25 -5.37
CA PHE A 16 4.37 8.73 -5.23
C PHE A 16 4.29 10.01 -4.38
N PHE A 17 5.05 10.06 -3.27
CA PHE A 17 5.07 11.22 -2.38
C PHE A 17 6.12 12.27 -2.76
N GLU A 18 7.04 11.95 -3.67
CA GLU A 18 8.15 12.82 -4.10
C GLU A 18 9.00 13.35 -2.93
N GLU A 19 8.98 12.64 -1.81
CA GLU A 19 9.66 12.97 -0.56
C GLU A 19 10.38 11.71 -0.05
N ASP A 20 11.50 11.89 0.66
CA ASP A 20 12.19 10.79 1.34
C ASP A 20 11.50 10.51 2.67
N MET A 21 10.36 9.82 2.61
CA MET A 21 9.53 9.53 3.77
C MET A 21 10.08 8.37 4.58
N GLU A 22 9.95 8.45 5.91
CA GLU A 22 10.19 7.29 6.76
C GLU A 22 9.08 6.26 6.56
N ILE A 23 9.49 5.07 6.11
CA ILE A 23 8.63 3.92 5.86
C ILE A 23 9.03 2.79 6.80
N ARG A 24 8.05 2.10 7.38
CA ARG A 24 8.31 0.87 8.15
C ARG A 24 7.45 -0.28 7.65
N PHE A 25 8.04 -1.47 7.66
CA PHE A 25 7.34 -2.73 7.41
C PHE A 25 7.10 -3.41 8.75
N ARG A 26 5.84 -3.68 9.09
CA ARG A 26 5.46 -4.44 10.28
C ARG A 26 4.87 -5.80 9.88
N PRO A 27 5.19 -6.89 10.60
CA PRO A 27 4.52 -8.17 10.38
C PRO A 27 3.01 -8.02 10.53
N SER A 28 2.27 -8.68 9.66
CA SER A 28 0.81 -8.74 9.70
C SER A 28 0.31 -10.10 9.23
N PHE A 29 -0.99 -10.27 9.06
CA PHE A 29 -1.60 -11.51 8.60
C PHE A 29 -2.66 -11.25 7.53
N PHE A 30 -2.48 -11.85 6.35
CA PHE A 30 -3.52 -11.98 5.35
C PHE A 30 -3.61 -13.45 4.91
N PRO A 31 -4.81 -14.06 4.86
CA PRO A 31 -4.95 -15.50 4.54
C PRO A 31 -4.38 -15.94 3.18
N PHE A 32 -4.14 -14.98 2.28
CA PHE A 32 -3.65 -15.21 0.92
C PHE A 32 -2.14 -14.91 0.75
N THR A 33 -1.44 -14.47 1.81
CA THR A 33 0.01 -14.23 1.79
C THR A 33 0.74 -14.78 3.02
N GLU A 34 1.93 -15.33 2.83
CA GLU A 34 2.82 -15.82 3.90
C GLU A 34 4.29 -15.82 3.42
N PRO A 35 5.20 -15.02 4.00
CA PRO A 35 4.99 -14.04 5.07
C PRO A 35 4.21 -12.80 4.60
N SER A 36 3.47 -12.21 5.55
CA SER A 36 2.65 -11.01 5.39
C SER A 36 3.24 -9.80 6.15
N ALA A 37 3.03 -8.60 5.60
CA ALA A 37 3.46 -7.35 6.22
C ALA A 37 2.52 -6.19 5.86
N GLU A 38 2.38 -5.23 6.76
CA GLU A 38 1.81 -3.91 6.45
C GLU A 38 2.92 -2.88 6.38
N VAL A 39 2.64 -1.82 5.63
CA VAL A 39 3.54 -0.70 5.45
C VAL A 39 2.87 0.55 5.98
N ASP A 40 3.57 1.19 6.91
CA ASP A 40 3.18 2.47 7.46
C ASP A 40 4.18 3.55 7.00
N VAL A 41 3.68 4.76 6.80
CA VAL A 41 4.49 5.97 6.54
C VAL A 41 4.39 6.92 7.71
N MET A 42 5.46 7.66 7.98
CA MET A 42 5.44 8.74 8.97
C MET A 42 4.66 9.94 8.42
N GLY A 43 3.55 10.28 9.07
CA GLY A 43 2.78 11.48 8.77
C GLY A 43 3.51 12.75 9.24
N LYS A 44 3.12 13.90 8.68
CA LYS A 44 3.66 15.21 9.07
C LYS A 44 3.34 15.60 10.53
N ASP A 45 2.37 14.92 11.14
CA ASP A 45 2.00 15.04 12.56
C ASP A 45 2.84 14.12 13.48
N GLY A 46 3.85 13.43 12.94
CA GLY A 46 4.74 12.53 13.68
C GLY A 46 4.09 11.20 14.06
N LYS A 47 2.99 10.81 13.41
CA LYS A 47 2.31 9.53 13.65
C LYS A 47 2.48 8.60 12.47
N TRP A 48 2.59 7.31 12.78
CA TRP A 48 2.57 6.26 11.78
C TRP A 48 1.17 6.07 11.22
N LEU A 49 1.08 6.06 9.89
CA LEU A 49 -0.17 5.88 9.16
C LEU A 49 -0.03 4.68 8.24
N GLU A 50 -0.88 3.68 8.43
CA GLU A 50 -0.99 2.56 7.51
C GLU A 50 -1.42 3.05 6.13
N VAL A 51 -0.70 2.59 5.09
CA VAL A 51 -0.96 2.96 3.70
C VAL A 51 -1.24 1.76 2.80
N LEU A 52 -0.62 0.61 3.08
CA LEU A 52 -0.79 -0.58 2.26
C LEU A 52 -0.47 -1.87 3.04
N GLY A 53 -1.11 -2.96 2.62
CA GLY A 53 -0.81 -4.33 3.04
C GLY A 53 -0.10 -5.08 1.91
N CYS A 54 0.80 -5.99 2.26
CA CYS A 54 1.59 -6.75 1.29
C CYS A 54 2.04 -8.11 1.82
N GLY A 55 2.53 -8.97 0.93
CA GLY A 55 3.15 -10.22 1.33
C GLY A 55 3.51 -11.12 0.16
N MET A 56 4.20 -12.22 0.47
CA MET A 56 4.48 -13.27 -0.50
C MET A 56 3.22 -14.12 -0.69
N VAL A 57 2.82 -14.41 -1.93
CA VAL A 57 1.58 -15.15 -2.20
C VAL A 57 1.65 -16.55 -1.57
N HIS A 58 0.62 -16.91 -0.81
CA HIS A 58 0.57 -18.19 -0.11
C HIS A 58 0.52 -19.35 -1.13
N PRO A 59 1.29 -20.45 -0.95
CA PRO A 59 1.33 -21.57 -1.90
C PRO A 59 -0.03 -22.17 -2.26
N ASN A 60 -0.96 -22.27 -1.29
CA ASN A 60 -2.33 -22.73 -1.54
C ASN A 60 -3.11 -21.84 -2.53
N VAL A 61 -2.84 -20.53 -2.56
CA VAL A 61 -3.47 -19.60 -3.53
C VAL A 61 -2.91 -19.84 -4.93
N LEU A 62 -1.60 -20.09 -5.06
CA LEU A 62 -1.01 -20.44 -6.35
C LEU A 62 -1.56 -21.78 -6.86
N LYS A 63 -1.64 -22.79 -5.98
CA LYS A 63 -2.18 -24.12 -6.31
C LYS A 63 -3.64 -24.05 -6.76
N SER A 64 -4.48 -23.22 -6.13
CA SER A 64 -5.90 -23.11 -6.48
C SER A 64 -6.16 -22.55 -7.89
N VAL A 65 -5.18 -21.82 -8.45
CA VAL A 65 -5.23 -21.28 -9.82
C VAL A 65 -4.33 -22.03 -10.82
N GLY A 66 -3.81 -23.22 -10.44
CA GLY A 66 -3.01 -24.07 -11.32
C GLY A 66 -1.55 -23.64 -11.51
N ILE A 67 -1.02 -22.81 -10.60
CA ILE A 67 0.39 -22.40 -10.60
C ILE A 67 1.18 -23.26 -9.60
N ASP A 68 2.28 -23.85 -10.05
CA ASP A 68 3.17 -24.69 -9.23
C ASP A 68 4.07 -23.83 -8.31
N PRO A 69 3.85 -23.85 -6.97
CA PRO A 69 4.61 -22.99 -6.04
C PRO A 69 6.06 -23.42 -5.84
N GLU A 70 6.46 -24.64 -6.26
CA GLU A 70 7.86 -25.06 -6.24
C GLU A 70 8.66 -24.45 -7.39
N LYS A 71 7.98 -24.01 -8.46
CA LYS A 71 8.60 -23.37 -9.64
C LYS A 71 8.44 -21.86 -9.61
N TYR A 72 7.32 -21.36 -9.11
CA TYR A 72 6.96 -19.96 -9.13
C TYR A 72 6.67 -19.43 -7.74
N THR A 73 7.21 -18.26 -7.44
CA THR A 73 6.84 -17.47 -6.27
C THR A 73 6.42 -16.09 -6.74
N GLY A 74 5.61 -15.40 -5.94
CA GLY A 74 5.14 -14.06 -6.24
C GLY A 74 4.84 -13.30 -4.97
N PHE A 75 4.62 -12.00 -5.10
CA PHE A 75 4.14 -11.14 -4.04
C PHE A 75 2.92 -10.37 -4.50
N ALA A 76 2.09 -9.96 -3.55
CA ALA A 76 0.94 -9.11 -3.79
C ALA A 76 0.94 -7.96 -2.78
N PHE A 77 0.33 -6.85 -3.15
CA PHE A 77 0.09 -5.72 -2.28
C PHE A 77 -1.25 -5.06 -2.62
N GLY A 78 -1.86 -4.41 -1.63
CA GLY A 78 -3.12 -3.71 -1.76
C GLY A 78 -3.06 -2.38 -1.00
N MET A 79 -3.63 -1.33 -1.60
CA MET A 79 -3.61 0.03 -1.06
C MET A 79 -4.94 0.72 -1.28
N GLY A 80 -5.32 1.57 -0.33
CA GLY A 80 -6.49 2.44 -0.46
C GLY A 80 -6.12 3.69 -1.24
N VAL A 81 -6.74 3.89 -2.41
CA VAL A 81 -6.48 5.05 -3.27
C VAL A 81 -6.81 6.34 -2.53
N GLU A 82 -7.96 6.38 -1.84
CA GLU A 82 -8.42 7.55 -1.08
C GLU A 82 -7.41 7.92 0.01
N ARG A 83 -6.86 6.93 0.72
CA ARG A 83 -5.87 7.17 1.77
C ARG A 83 -4.60 7.81 1.23
N LEU A 84 -4.11 7.31 0.10
CA LEU A 84 -2.94 7.86 -0.58
C LEU A 84 -3.21 9.27 -1.11
N THR A 85 -4.39 9.51 -1.70
CA THR A 85 -4.81 10.84 -2.15
C THR A 85 -4.89 11.84 -1.00
N MET A 86 -5.45 11.44 0.15
CA MET A 86 -5.51 12.27 1.35
C MET A 86 -4.12 12.70 1.81
N LEU A 87 -3.17 11.76 1.86
CA LEU A 87 -1.80 12.06 2.29
C LEU A 87 -1.06 12.94 1.28
N ARG A 88 -1.25 12.70 -0.02
CA ARG A 88 -0.56 13.44 -1.09
C ARG A 88 -1.02 14.89 -1.17
N TYR A 89 -2.33 15.13 -1.04
CA TYR A 89 -2.91 16.47 -1.22
C TYR A 89 -3.37 17.15 0.08
N GLY A 90 -3.17 16.51 1.24
CA GLY A 90 -3.58 17.07 2.52
C GLY A 90 -5.10 17.14 2.72
N VAL A 91 -5.84 16.19 2.16
CA VAL A 91 -7.30 16.11 2.38
C VAL A 91 -7.58 15.44 3.73
N ASN A 92 -8.26 16.16 4.62
CA ASN A 92 -8.49 15.70 6.00
C ASN A 92 -9.74 14.81 6.15
N ASP A 93 -10.69 14.89 5.23
CA ASP A 93 -11.97 14.17 5.32
C ASP A 93 -12.21 13.33 4.06
N LEU A 94 -12.32 12.01 4.25
CA LEU A 94 -12.57 11.04 3.18
C LEU A 94 -13.95 11.24 2.53
N ARG A 95 -14.93 11.81 3.26
CA ARG A 95 -16.28 12.07 2.73
C ARG A 95 -16.28 13.08 1.59
N ALA A 96 -15.32 13.99 1.57
CA ALA A 96 -15.17 15.00 0.52
C ALA A 96 -15.05 14.36 -0.88
N PHE A 97 -14.48 13.16 -0.99
CA PHE A 97 -14.40 12.43 -2.27
C PHE A 97 -15.75 11.93 -2.78
N PHE A 98 -16.72 11.72 -1.89
CA PHE A 98 -18.04 11.18 -2.23
C PHE A 98 -19.14 12.25 -2.33
N GLU A 99 -18.92 13.41 -1.70
CA GLU A 99 -19.85 14.56 -1.75
C GLU A 99 -19.88 15.23 -3.13
N ASN A 100 -18.82 15.10 -3.93
CA ASN A 100 -18.70 15.68 -5.28
C ASN A 100 -18.92 17.21 -5.31
N ASP A 101 -18.49 17.93 -4.27
CA ASP A 101 -18.55 19.39 -4.22
C ASP A 101 -17.66 20.01 -5.33
N LEU A 102 -18.25 20.84 -6.18
CA LEU A 102 -17.54 21.44 -7.32
C LEU A 102 -16.38 22.34 -6.88
N LYS A 103 -16.44 23.01 -5.73
CA LYS A 103 -15.34 23.83 -5.19
C LYS A 103 -14.19 22.96 -4.71
N PHE A 104 -14.47 21.79 -4.15
CA PHE A 104 -13.44 20.80 -3.83
C PHE A 104 -12.79 20.26 -5.10
N LEU A 105 -13.59 19.75 -6.04
CA LEU A 105 -13.09 19.15 -7.28
C LEU A 105 -12.24 20.11 -8.13
N ASN A 106 -12.60 21.39 -8.17
CA ASN A 106 -11.85 22.41 -8.92
C ASN A 106 -10.44 22.68 -8.38
N GLN A 107 -10.08 22.22 -7.17
CA GLN A 107 -8.73 22.37 -6.61
C GLN A 107 -7.70 21.42 -7.25
N PHE A 108 -8.16 20.37 -7.95
CA PHE A 108 -7.31 19.29 -8.50
C PHE A 108 -7.24 19.31 -10.03
N ARG A 109 -7.42 20.49 -10.64
CA ARG A 109 -7.28 20.67 -12.09
C ARG A 109 -5.83 20.73 -12.55
#